data_AF-A0A3B9W3C6-F1
#
_entry.id   AF-A0A3B9W3C6-F1
#
_cell.length_a   1.000
_cell.length_b   1.000
_cell.length_c   1.000
_cell.angle_alpha   90.00
_cell.angle_beta   90.00
_cell.angle_gamma   90.00
#
_symmetry.space_group_name_H-M   'P 1'
#
loop_
_entity.id
_entity.type
_entity.pdbx_description
1 polymer ?
#
loop_
_entity_poly.entity_id
_entity_poly.type
_entity_poly.pdbx_seq_one_letter_code
_entity_poly.pdbx_strand_id
1 'polypeptide(L)'
;MSTPIRTANTPTSTTTAKATDISRILHREGAQGRLRLGVMGGTFDPIHHGHLVAASEVAAKFDLDEVVFVPTGQPWQKTHKQVSEAEHRYLMTVIATASNPRFTVSRVDVDRPGPTYTIDTLRDLRTQRPDADLFFITGA
;
A
#
# COMPACT_ATOMS: atom_id res chain seq x y z
N MET A 1 -56.57 34.20 29.87
CA MET A 1 -55.63 34.41 30.99
C MET A 1 -54.22 34.43 30.42
N SER A 2 -53.41 35.38 30.90
CA SER A 2 -52.23 35.97 30.29
C SER A 2 -50.96 35.12 30.31
N THR A 3 -50.03 35.48 29.40
CA THR A 3 -48.64 35.01 29.23
C THR A 3 -47.77 35.19 30.49
N PRO A 4 -46.59 34.52 30.55
CA PRO A 4 -45.38 35.29 30.30
C PRO A 4 -44.31 34.61 29.43
N ILE A 5 -43.47 35.46 28.84
CA ILE A 5 -42.23 35.18 28.09
C ILE A 5 -41.10 34.77 29.05
N ARG A 6 -40.24 33.80 28.68
CA ARG A 6 -38.83 33.77 29.13
C ARG A 6 -37.91 33.03 28.13
N THR A 7 -36.68 33.49 28.17
CA THR A 7 -35.52 33.52 27.26
C THR A 7 -34.77 32.21 26.95
N ALA A 8 -33.98 32.32 25.87
CA ALA A 8 -32.96 31.44 25.27
C ALA A 8 -32.13 30.52 26.19
N ASN A 9 -31.66 29.40 25.61
CA ASN A 9 -30.23 29.06 25.60
C ASN A 9 -29.92 27.93 24.59
N THR A 10 -28.99 28.22 23.69
CA THR A 10 -28.22 27.28 22.87
C THR A 10 -27.17 26.59 23.74
N PRO A 11 -26.92 25.28 23.58
CA PRO A 11 -25.61 24.70 23.87
C PRO A 11 -24.91 24.35 22.57
N THR A 12 -23.93 25.19 22.25
CA THR A 12 -22.81 24.93 21.37
C THR A 12 -22.15 23.62 21.79
N SER A 13 -22.19 22.57 20.95
CA SER A 13 -21.28 21.42 21.10
C SER A 13 -20.11 21.61 20.15
N THR A 14 -19.12 22.37 20.64
CA THR A 14 -17.79 22.41 20.04
C THR A 14 -17.12 21.08 20.32
N THR A 15 -17.32 20.10 19.44
CA THR A 15 -16.46 18.90 19.39
C THR A 15 -15.07 19.36 19.00
N THR A 16 -14.17 19.37 19.97
CA THR A 16 -12.74 19.63 19.75
C THR A 16 -12.16 18.47 18.96
N ALA A 17 -12.19 18.55 17.63
CA ALA A 17 -11.34 17.71 16.81
C ALA A 17 -9.88 17.97 17.25
N LYS A 18 -9.14 16.91 17.56
CA LYS A 18 -7.74 17.04 17.98
C LYS A 18 -6.97 17.79 16.89
N ALA A 19 -6.05 18.67 17.26
CA ALA A 19 -5.28 19.47 16.29
C ALA A 19 -4.58 18.61 15.22
N THR A 20 -4.26 17.35 15.53
CA THR A 20 -3.73 16.34 14.58
C THR A 20 -4.75 15.87 13.54
N ASP A 21 -6.03 15.75 13.90
CA ASP A 21 -7.09 15.36 12.97
C ASP A 21 -7.47 16.51 12.03
N ILE A 22 -7.50 17.74 12.55
CA ILE A 22 -7.77 18.93 11.73
C ILE A 22 -6.63 19.16 10.73
N SER A 23 -5.36 19.02 11.14
CA SER A 23 -4.22 19.13 10.21
C SER A 23 -4.24 18.02 9.14
N ARG A 24 -4.65 16.78 9.47
CA ARG A 24 -4.83 15.69 8.49
C ARG A 24 -5.96 15.95 7.49
N ILE A 25 -7.07 16.54 7.94
CA ILE A 25 -8.21 16.90 7.08
C ILE A 25 -7.81 18.05 6.15
N LEU A 26 -7.17 19.10 6.68
CA LEU A 26 -6.72 20.26 5.89
C LEU A 26 -5.60 19.91 4.90
N HIS A 27 -4.72 18.94 5.21
CA HIS A 27 -3.72 18.44 4.25
C HIS A 27 -4.35 17.65 3.09
N ARG A 28 -5.51 17.01 3.29
CA ARG A 28 -6.21 16.23 2.26
C ARG A 28 -7.09 17.07 1.34
N GLU A 29 -7.57 18.23 1.78
CA GLU A 29 -8.49 19.06 0.99
C GLU A 29 -7.77 20.04 0.02
N GLY A 30 -6.47 20.31 0.22
CA GLY A 30 -5.68 21.25 -0.61
C GLY A 30 -4.74 20.61 -1.65
N ALA A 31 -4.54 19.30 -1.60
CA ALA A 31 -3.73 18.55 -2.56
C ALA A 31 -4.50 17.27 -2.91
N GLN A 32 -4.85 17.09 -4.19
CA GLN A 32 -5.08 15.75 -4.71
C GLN A 32 -3.73 15.03 -4.63
N GLY A 33 -3.43 14.46 -3.46
CA GLY A 33 -2.12 13.91 -3.13
C GLY A 33 -1.78 12.81 -4.13
N ARG A 34 -0.54 12.85 -4.65
CA ARG A 34 0.01 11.76 -5.45
C ARG A 34 -0.15 10.45 -4.71
N LEU A 35 -0.61 9.42 -5.42
CA LEU A 35 -0.81 8.09 -4.84
C LEU A 35 0.46 7.61 -4.14
N ARG A 36 0.38 7.27 -2.86
CA ARG A 36 1.51 6.75 -2.09
C ARG A 36 1.52 5.23 -2.20
N LEU A 37 2.37 4.71 -3.09
CA LEU A 37 2.42 3.30 -3.45
C LEU A 37 3.61 2.61 -2.79
N GLY A 38 3.33 1.69 -1.87
CA GLY A 38 4.32 0.76 -1.33
C GLY A 38 4.66 -0.33 -2.35
N VAL A 39 5.94 -0.59 -2.58
CA VAL A 39 6.43 -1.64 -3.48
C VAL A 39 7.13 -2.71 -2.65
N MET A 40 6.52 -3.89 -2.52
CA MET A 40 7.08 -5.02 -1.78
C MET A 40 7.52 -6.12 -2.75
N GLY A 41 8.79 -6.12 -3.11
CA GLY A 41 9.39 -7.17 -3.92
C GLY A 41 9.71 -8.42 -3.09
N GLY A 42 9.60 -9.60 -3.68
CA GLY A 42 9.98 -10.85 -3.02
C GLY A 42 9.89 -12.07 -3.92
N THR A 43 10.60 -13.15 -3.57
CA THR A 43 10.43 -14.43 -4.29
C THR A 43 9.03 -15.00 -4.06
N PHE A 44 8.50 -14.87 -2.84
CA PHE A 44 7.21 -15.41 -2.42
C PHE A 44 7.04 -16.90 -2.75
N ASP A 45 7.95 -17.72 -2.22
CA ASP A 45 8.01 -19.17 -2.46
C ASP A 45 7.82 -19.99 -1.16
N PRO A 46 6.62 -20.05 -0.56
CA PRO A 46 5.41 -19.30 -0.90
C PRO A 46 5.30 -17.95 -0.15
N ILE A 47 4.33 -17.12 -0.52
CA ILE A 47 3.87 -16.00 0.33
C ILE A 47 3.31 -16.53 1.66
N HIS A 48 3.40 -15.73 2.73
CA HIS A 48 2.98 -16.12 4.08
C HIS A 48 2.61 -14.89 4.93
N HIS A 49 2.02 -15.11 6.10
CA HIS A 49 1.53 -14.03 6.98
C HIS A 49 2.59 -12.97 7.33
N GLY A 50 3.85 -13.36 7.54
CA GLY A 50 4.93 -12.39 7.77
C GLY A 50 5.02 -11.29 6.69
N HIS A 51 4.85 -11.64 5.41
CA HIS A 51 4.84 -10.65 4.32
C HIS A 51 3.62 -9.73 4.40
N LEU A 52 2.43 -10.31 4.62
CA LEU A 52 1.16 -9.58 4.68
C LEU A 52 1.11 -8.61 5.86
N VAL A 53 1.59 -9.06 7.03
CA VAL A 53 1.68 -8.23 8.24
C VAL A 53 2.67 -7.09 8.00
N ALA A 54 3.88 -7.37 7.49
CA ALA A 54 4.86 -6.33 7.20
C ALA A 54 4.32 -5.27 6.23
N ALA A 55 3.70 -5.68 5.13
CA ALA A 55 3.05 -4.77 4.19
C ALA A 55 1.96 -3.92 4.84
N SER A 56 1.10 -4.53 5.68
CA SER A 56 0.01 -3.84 6.35
C SER A 56 0.53 -2.81 7.37
N GLU A 57 1.53 -3.18 8.16
CA GLU A 57 2.14 -2.31 9.16
C GLU A 57 2.84 -1.12 8.51
N VAL A 58 3.59 -1.36 7.43
CA VAL A 58 4.23 -0.27 6.66
C VAL A 58 3.18 0.64 6.03
N ALA A 59 2.12 0.07 5.44
CA ALA A 59 1.03 0.87 4.88
C ALA A 59 0.37 1.78 5.92
N ALA A 60 0.12 1.25 7.12
CA ALA A 60 -0.45 2.03 8.22
C ALA A 60 0.52 3.09 8.76
N LYS A 61 1.80 2.75 8.93
CA LYS A 61 2.80 3.64 9.55
C LYS A 61 3.19 4.82 8.65
N PHE A 62 3.17 4.62 7.33
CA PHE A 62 3.60 5.63 6.35
C PHE A 62 2.45 6.23 5.55
N ASP A 63 1.20 5.98 5.98
CA ASP A 63 -0.02 6.43 5.32
C ASP A 63 0.01 6.12 3.82
N LEU A 64 0.29 4.86 3.47
CA LEU A 64 0.28 4.41 2.07
C LEU A 64 -1.15 4.11 1.63
N ASP A 65 -1.48 4.51 0.41
CA ASP A 65 -2.79 4.28 -0.19
C ASP A 65 -2.91 2.82 -0.69
N GLU A 66 -1.82 2.27 -1.19
CA GLU A 66 -1.74 0.95 -1.81
C GLU A 66 -0.38 0.29 -1.51
N VAL A 67 -0.35 -1.04 -1.36
CA VAL A 67 0.89 -1.83 -1.41
C VAL A 67 0.80 -2.83 -2.54
N VAL A 68 1.68 -2.69 -3.52
CA VAL A 68 1.85 -3.63 -4.61
C VAL A 68 2.92 -4.65 -4.27
N PHE A 69 2.53 -5.92 -4.27
CA PHE A 69 3.43 -7.06 -4.17
C PHE A 69 4.00 -7.37 -5.55
N VAL A 70 5.31 -7.55 -5.64
CA VAL A 70 6.00 -7.85 -6.90
C VAL A 70 6.74 -9.19 -6.77
N PRO A 71 6.11 -10.31 -7.17
CA PRO A 71 6.80 -11.60 -7.25
C PRO A 71 7.93 -11.52 -8.27
N THR A 72 9.15 -11.89 -7.86
CA THR A 72 10.29 -11.94 -8.80
C THR A 72 10.00 -12.92 -9.94
N GLY A 73 10.46 -12.66 -11.15
CA GLY A 73 10.43 -13.63 -12.26
C GLY A 73 11.51 -14.69 -12.10
N GLN A 74 12.73 -14.36 -12.50
CA GLN A 74 13.91 -15.20 -12.28
C GLN A 74 14.82 -14.57 -11.21
N PRO A 75 14.77 -15.05 -9.96
CA PRO A 75 15.61 -14.51 -8.89
C PRO A 75 17.08 -14.85 -9.14
N TRP A 76 17.86 -13.85 -9.58
CA TRP A 76 19.28 -13.99 -9.95
C TRP A 76 20.19 -14.54 -8.84
N GLN A 77 19.78 -14.41 -7.57
CA GLN A 77 20.54 -14.88 -6.41
C GLN A 77 20.35 -16.37 -6.09
N LYS A 78 19.39 -17.04 -6.75
CA LYS A 78 18.98 -18.42 -6.41
C LYS A 78 19.18 -19.41 -7.56
N THR A 79 20.10 -19.14 -8.48
CA THR A 79 20.39 -19.98 -9.67
C THR A 79 20.74 -21.44 -9.35
N HIS A 80 21.07 -21.75 -8.08
CA HIS A 80 21.40 -23.11 -7.60
C HIS A 80 20.28 -23.78 -6.77
N LYS A 81 19.15 -23.12 -6.52
CA LYS A 81 18.01 -23.70 -5.81
C LYS A 81 16.84 -23.89 -6.77
N GLN A 82 16.15 -25.02 -6.64
CA GLN A 82 14.84 -25.23 -7.24
C GLN A 82 13.88 -24.22 -6.59
N VAL A 83 13.49 -23.19 -7.34
CA VAL A 83 12.49 -22.22 -6.92
C VAL A 83 11.22 -22.52 -7.72
N SER A 84 10.05 -22.50 -7.09
CA SER A 84 8.79 -22.78 -7.79
C SER A 84 8.59 -21.87 -9.00
N GLU A 85 7.91 -22.33 -10.05
CA GLU A 85 7.60 -21.53 -11.24
C GLU A 85 7.04 -20.14 -10.90
N ALA A 86 7.50 -19.11 -11.62
CA ALA A 86 7.11 -17.73 -11.35
C ALA A 86 5.58 -17.53 -11.36
N GLU A 87 4.89 -18.24 -12.25
CA GLU A 87 3.43 -18.21 -12.34
C GLU A 87 2.75 -18.77 -11.08
N HIS A 88 3.27 -19.87 -10.50
CA HIS A 88 2.72 -20.41 -9.26
C HIS A 88 2.88 -19.41 -8.11
N ARG A 89 4.06 -18.77 -8.01
CA ARG A 89 4.32 -17.77 -6.96
C ARG A 89 3.45 -16.53 -7.13
N TYR A 90 3.22 -16.09 -8.37
CA TYR A 90 2.28 -15.03 -8.69
C TYR A 90 0.85 -15.37 -8.24
N LEU A 91 0.33 -16.53 -8.65
CA LEU A 91 -1.03 -16.94 -8.30
C LEU A 91 -1.23 -17.10 -6.79
N MET A 92 -0.26 -17.70 -6.09
CA MET A 92 -0.29 -17.78 -4.63
C MET A 92 -0.29 -16.40 -3.99
N THR A 93 0.47 -15.45 -4.54
CA THR A 93 0.49 -14.05 -4.07
C THR A 93 -0.87 -13.39 -4.27
N VAL A 94 -1.48 -13.51 -5.45
CA VAL A 94 -2.83 -12.99 -5.75
C VAL A 94 -3.85 -13.51 -4.74
N ILE A 95 -3.88 -14.82 -4.51
CA ILE A 95 -4.80 -15.46 -3.56
C ILE A 95 -4.58 -14.92 -2.14
N ALA A 96 -3.32 -14.83 -1.69
CA ALA A 96 -3.00 -14.40 -0.33
C ALA A 96 -3.32 -12.92 -0.07
N THR A 97 -3.31 -12.07 -1.11
CA THR A 97 -3.61 -10.64 -0.99
C THR A 97 -5.07 -10.28 -1.22
N ALA A 98 -5.88 -11.19 -1.78
CA ALA A 98 -7.22 -10.90 -2.29
C ALA A 98 -8.20 -10.33 -1.25
N SER A 99 -8.01 -10.64 0.04
CA SER A 99 -8.91 -10.17 1.11
C SER A 99 -8.62 -8.75 1.58
N ASN A 100 -7.52 -8.13 1.17
CA ASN A 100 -7.16 -6.76 1.56
C ASN A 100 -7.22 -5.82 0.35
N PRO A 101 -8.20 -4.89 0.30
CA PRO A 101 -8.38 -4.01 -0.87
C PRO A 101 -7.24 -3.01 -1.08
N ARG A 102 -6.34 -2.83 -0.10
CA ARG A 102 -5.13 -2.01 -0.26
C ARG A 102 -3.97 -2.78 -0.88
N PHE A 103 -4.09 -4.10 -1.03
CA PHE A 103 -3.04 -4.94 -1.60
C PHE A 103 -3.33 -5.26 -3.06
N THR A 104 -2.33 -5.09 -3.90
CA THR A 104 -2.35 -5.46 -5.31
C THR A 104 -1.14 -6.32 -5.64
N VAL A 105 -1.15 -6.99 -6.79
CA VAL A 105 -0.02 -7.81 -7.24
C VAL A 105 0.35 -7.40 -8.66
N SER A 106 1.62 -7.04 -8.85
CA SER A 106 2.14 -6.70 -10.17
C SER A 106 2.87 -7.86 -10.81
N ARG A 107 2.69 -8.00 -12.12
CA ARG A 107 3.39 -8.99 -12.95
C ARG A 107 4.66 -8.48 -13.60
N VAL A 108 5.06 -7.22 -13.36
CA VAL A 108 6.18 -6.57 -14.06
C VAL A 108 7.46 -7.39 -14.09
N ASP A 109 7.75 -8.14 -13.03
CA ASP A 109 8.95 -8.98 -12.97
C ASP A 109 8.71 -10.41 -13.43
N VAL A 110 7.48 -10.94 -13.32
CA VAL A 110 7.09 -12.27 -13.80
C VAL A 110 7.16 -12.32 -15.33
N ASP A 111 6.67 -11.26 -15.98
CA ASP A 111 6.59 -11.18 -17.43
C ASP A 111 7.91 -10.69 -18.06
N ARG A 112 8.87 -10.22 -17.26
CA ARG A 112 10.19 -9.78 -17.75
C ARG A 112 11.13 -10.98 -17.94
N PRO A 113 11.73 -11.17 -19.13
CA PRO A 113 12.69 -12.24 -19.34
C PRO A 113 14.01 -11.96 -18.62
N GLY A 114 14.66 -13.03 -18.15
CA GLY A 114 15.98 -12.95 -17.53
C GLY A 114 15.97 -12.53 -16.05
N PRO A 115 17.15 -12.22 -15.49
CA PRO A 115 17.31 -11.94 -14.06
C PRO A 115 16.52 -10.70 -13.63
N THR A 116 15.85 -10.79 -12.48
CA THR A 116 15.09 -9.66 -11.90
C THR A 116 15.97 -8.77 -11.03
N TYR A 117 16.12 -7.49 -11.39
CA TYR A 117 16.75 -6.47 -10.56
C TYR A 117 15.76 -5.40 -10.11
N THR A 118 15.82 -5.03 -8.82
CA THR A 118 14.90 -4.05 -8.22
C THR A 118 14.88 -2.70 -8.95
N ILE A 119 16.00 -2.25 -9.52
CA ILE A 119 16.05 -1.00 -10.27
C ILE A 119 15.15 -1.04 -11.51
N ASP A 120 15.09 -2.19 -12.19
CA ASP A 120 14.25 -2.37 -13.37
C ASP A 120 12.78 -2.50 -12.96
N THR A 121 12.50 -3.20 -11.86
CA THR A 121 11.17 -3.24 -11.24
C THR A 121 10.61 -1.85 -10.96
N LEU A 122 11.41 -0.99 -10.33
CA LEU A 122 11.00 0.36 -9.96
C LEU A 122 10.82 1.27 -11.19
N ARG A 123 11.62 1.09 -12.25
CA ARG A 123 11.46 1.80 -13.53
C ARG A 123 10.17 1.41 -14.24
N ASP A 124 9.85 0.13 -14.28
CA ASP A 124 8.63 -0.37 -14.92
C ASP A 124 7.39 0.11 -14.15
N LEU A 125 7.40 0.01 -12.81
CA LEU A 125 6.31 0.54 -11.98
C LEU A 125 6.16 2.05 -12.10
N ARG A 126 7.27 2.81 -12.19
CA ARG A 126 7.23 4.25 -12.44
C ARG A 126 6.59 4.57 -13.79
N THR A 127 6.86 3.76 -14.81
CA THR A 127 6.26 3.92 -16.14
C THR A 127 4.76 3.61 -16.11
N GLN A 128 4.33 2.58 -15.37
CA GLN A 128 2.92 2.21 -15.24
C GLN A 128 2.13 3.15 -14.33
N ARG A 129 2.79 3.76 -13.33
CA ARG A 129 2.18 4.64 -12.31
C ARG A 129 2.99 5.95 -12.21
N PRO A 130 3.01 6.79 -13.26
CA PRO A 130 3.87 7.98 -13.33
C PRO A 130 3.60 8.98 -12.20
N ASP A 131 2.34 9.10 -11.79
CA ASP A 131 1.90 10.06 -10.79
C ASP A 131 2.00 9.55 -9.35
N ALA A 132 2.43 8.31 -9.12
CA ALA A 132 2.56 7.75 -7.78
C ALA A 132 3.90 8.11 -7.13
N ASP A 133 3.92 8.35 -5.83
CA ASP A 133 5.15 8.35 -5.04
C ASP A 133 5.45 6.91 -4.60
N LEU A 134 6.60 6.38 -5.03
CA LEU A 134 6.99 4.98 -4.78
C LEU A 134 7.78 4.85 -3.47
N PHE A 135 7.35 3.94 -2.61
CA PHE A 135 8.01 3.60 -1.34
C PHE A 135 8.46 2.15 -1.39
N PHE A 136 9.76 1.89 -1.44
CA PHE A 136 10.26 0.51 -1.49
C PHE A 136 10.25 -0.13 -0.10
N ILE A 137 9.63 -1.31 0.02
CA ILE A 137 9.53 -2.09 1.26
C ILE A 137 10.48 -3.28 1.15
N THR A 138 11.46 -3.33 2.03
CA THR A 138 12.43 -4.42 2.14
C THR A 138 12.52 -4.94 3.56
N GLY A 139 12.81 -6.24 3.69
CA GLY A 139 13.24 -6.83 4.96
C GLY A 139 14.68 -6.44 5.33
N ALA A 140 15.07 -6.82 6.55
CA ALA A 140 16.43 -6.67 7.08
C ALA A 140 17.38 -7.77 6.58
#